data_AF-A0A9E3CU16-F1
#
_entry.id   AF-A0A9E3CU16-F1
#
_cell.length_a   1.000
_cell.length_b   1.000
_cell.length_c   1.000
_cell.angle_alpha   90.00
_cell.angle_beta   90.00
_cell.angle_gamma   90.00
#
_symmetry.space_group_name_H-M   'P 1'
#
loop_
_entity.id
_entity.type
_entity.pdbx_description
1 polymer ?
#
loop_
_entity_poly.entity_id
_entity_poly.type
_entity_poly.pdbx_seq_one_letter_code
_entity_poly.pdbx_strand_id
1 'polypeptide(L)'
;MVAAKTILAALALTAVAPAAALAQNGYSFLDAQSSPVHYGVAPVTPAMTCADVAGLATAETTIVSVRAVPAAEGVPEHCRVSGLIQPEIRFELNLPANWNRRFYMHGNGGFAGESPEFGSRPMIRANALKQGFAVAQT
;
A
#
# COMPACT_ATOMS: atom_id res chain seq x y z
N MET A 1 60.36 -15.09 -38.72
CA MET A 1 58.93 -14.96 -39.08
C MET A 1 58.14 -14.86 -37.79
N VAL A 2 57.56 -13.69 -37.53
CA VAL A 2 56.90 -13.31 -36.28
C VAL A 2 55.43 -13.71 -36.36
N ALA A 3 54.94 -14.52 -35.42
CA ALA A 3 53.52 -14.84 -35.31
C ALA A 3 52.82 -13.72 -34.53
N ALA A 4 51.94 -12.99 -35.20
CA ALA A 4 51.14 -11.92 -34.61
C ALA A 4 50.13 -12.51 -33.62
N LYS A 5 50.24 -12.15 -32.34
CA LYS A 5 49.21 -12.41 -31.33
C LYS A 5 48.17 -11.30 -31.41
N THR A 6 47.00 -11.61 -31.95
CA THR A 6 45.81 -10.76 -31.90
C THR A 6 45.29 -10.72 -30.46
N ILE A 7 45.52 -9.60 -29.77
CA ILE A 7 44.90 -9.31 -28.48
C ILE A 7 43.53 -8.70 -28.79
N LEU A 8 42.46 -9.49 -28.63
CA LEU A 8 41.10 -8.95 -28.57
C LEU A 8 40.92 -8.24 -27.22
N ALA A 9 41.00 -6.91 -27.23
CA ALA A 9 40.57 -6.10 -26.11
C ALA A 9 39.04 -6.10 -26.05
N ALA A 10 38.47 -6.85 -25.11
CA ALA A 10 37.04 -6.77 -24.82
C ALA A 10 36.78 -5.43 -24.13
N LEU A 11 36.19 -4.46 -24.85
CA LEU A 11 35.59 -3.28 -24.23
C LEU A 11 34.41 -3.75 -23.38
N ALA A 12 34.64 -3.95 -22.07
CA ALA A 12 33.56 -4.10 -21.11
C ALA A 12 32.86 -2.74 -20.97
N LEU A 13 31.85 -2.51 -21.81
CA LEU A 13 30.93 -1.39 -21.68
C LEU A 13 30.10 -1.64 -20.41
N THR A 14 30.63 -1.23 -19.26
CA THR A 14 29.85 -1.16 -18.02
C THR A 14 28.83 -0.05 -18.23
N ALA A 15 27.65 -0.43 -18.70
CA ALA A 15 26.49 0.43 -18.70
C ALA A 15 26.12 0.71 -17.23
N VAL A 16 26.76 1.73 -16.65
CA VAL A 16 26.29 2.37 -15.42
C VAL A 16 25.00 3.07 -15.81
N ALA A 17 23.90 2.32 -15.82
CA ALA A 17 22.58 2.91 -15.91
C ALA A 17 22.43 3.85 -14.71
N PRO A 18 22.06 5.13 -14.92
CA PRO A 18 21.87 6.04 -13.81
C PRO A 18 20.68 5.50 -13.00
N ALA A 19 20.93 5.08 -11.76
CA ALA A 19 19.88 4.63 -10.83
C ALA A 19 18.74 5.65 -10.67
N ALA A 20 18.99 6.92 -11.02
CA ALA A 20 18.01 8.00 -10.99
C ALA A 20 16.86 7.85 -12.01
N ALA A 21 17.00 7.09 -13.09
CA ALA A 21 15.95 6.96 -14.12
C ALA A 21 14.80 6.02 -13.73
N LEU A 22 14.97 5.20 -12.68
CA LEU A 22 13.92 4.35 -12.12
C LEU A 22 13.10 5.04 -11.01
N ALA A 23 13.41 6.28 -10.66
CA ALA A 23 12.61 7.09 -9.74
C ALA A 23 11.35 7.65 -10.43
N GLN A 24 10.64 6.82 -11.21
CA GLN A 24 9.28 7.14 -11.62
C GLN A 24 8.35 6.72 -10.50
N ASN A 25 7.60 7.69 -9.95
CA ASN A 25 6.44 7.61 -9.04
C ASN A 25 5.81 6.21 -8.86
N GLY A 26 6.56 5.30 -8.26
CA GLY A 26 6.12 3.92 -8.04
C GLY A 26 5.07 3.87 -6.95
N TYR A 27 4.33 2.78 -6.90
CA TYR A 27 3.49 2.49 -5.75
C TYR A 27 4.36 2.39 -4.47
N SER A 28 3.77 2.67 -3.31
CA SER A 28 4.48 2.44 -2.04
C SER A 28 4.82 0.95 -1.86
N PHE A 29 5.89 0.65 -1.12
CA PHE A 29 6.30 -0.69 -0.66
C PHE A 29 6.94 -1.63 -1.71
N LEU A 30 7.44 -1.13 -2.85
CA LEU A 30 8.11 -1.94 -3.86
C LEU A 30 9.41 -2.62 -3.36
N ASP A 31 10.09 -1.98 -2.43
CA ASP A 31 11.36 -2.39 -1.83
C ASP A 31 11.20 -2.82 -0.35
N ALA A 32 9.96 -3.09 0.09
CA ALA A 32 9.66 -3.43 1.49
C ALA A 32 10.44 -4.67 1.99
N GLN A 33 10.76 -5.62 1.10
CA GLN A 33 11.55 -6.80 1.44
C GLN A 33 13.02 -6.50 1.72
N SER A 34 13.57 -5.44 1.13
CA SER A 34 14.94 -4.97 1.39
C SER A 34 15.02 -3.91 2.49
N SER A 35 13.88 -3.47 3.03
CA SER A 35 13.85 -2.48 4.11
C SER A 35 14.47 -3.05 5.39
N PRO A 36 15.34 -2.29 6.10
CA PRO A 36 15.79 -2.68 7.44
C PRO A 36 14.65 -2.66 8.46
N VAL A 37 13.53 -1.99 8.12
CA VAL A 37 12.32 -1.99 8.92
C VAL A 37 11.42 -3.13 8.44
N HIS A 38 11.35 -4.21 9.22
CA HIS A 38 10.48 -5.36 8.94
C HIS A 38 9.00 -5.00 9.16
N TYR A 39 8.35 -4.43 8.15
CA TYR A 39 6.97 -3.94 8.27
C TYR A 39 5.95 -5.03 8.63
N GLY A 40 6.16 -6.25 8.13
CA GLY A 40 5.26 -7.39 8.35
C GLY A 40 5.17 -7.89 9.79
N VAL A 41 5.98 -7.39 10.72
CA VAL A 41 5.82 -7.67 12.16
C VAL A 41 4.61 -6.88 12.68
N ALA A 42 3.48 -7.57 12.81
CA ALA A 42 2.19 -6.99 13.15
C ALA A 42 1.58 -7.61 14.42
N PRO A 43 2.05 -7.26 15.62
CA PRO A 43 1.73 -7.97 16.86
C PRO A 43 0.41 -7.53 17.51
N VAL A 44 -0.25 -6.49 16.99
CA VAL A 44 -1.41 -5.89 17.66
C VAL A 44 -2.71 -6.43 17.07
N THR A 45 -3.58 -6.97 17.92
CA THR A 45 -4.93 -7.40 17.57
C THR A 45 -5.95 -6.26 17.75
N PRO A 46 -7.14 -6.34 17.12
CA PRO A 46 -8.16 -5.30 17.24
C PRO A 46 -8.73 -5.21 18.65
N ALA A 47 -9.06 -3.99 19.10
CA ALA A 47 -9.66 -3.75 20.42
C ALA A 47 -11.19 -3.93 20.45
N MET A 48 -11.83 -3.99 19.29
CA MET A 48 -13.27 -4.21 19.12
C MET A 48 -13.52 -5.04 17.87
N THR A 49 -14.73 -5.59 17.72
CA THR A 49 -15.06 -6.34 16.51
C THR A 49 -15.18 -5.41 15.32
N CYS A 50 -15.08 -5.94 14.11
CA CYS A 50 -15.31 -5.15 12.91
C CYS A 50 -16.72 -4.54 12.90
N ALA A 51 -17.74 -5.31 13.30
CA ALA A 51 -19.12 -4.81 13.34
C ALA A 51 -19.30 -3.60 14.28
N ASP A 52 -18.61 -3.58 15.42
CA ASP A 52 -18.74 -2.52 16.43
C ASP A 52 -18.24 -1.16 15.94
N VAL A 53 -17.39 -1.13 14.90
CA VAL A 53 -16.89 0.12 14.30
C VAL A 53 -18.02 1.00 13.75
N ALA A 54 -19.18 0.40 13.40
CA ALA A 54 -20.35 1.15 13.00
C ALA A 54 -20.83 2.13 14.10
N GLY A 55 -20.59 1.80 15.37
CA GLY A 55 -20.91 2.64 16.52
C GLY A 55 -20.00 3.87 16.71
N LEU A 56 -18.95 4.03 15.90
CA LEU A 56 -18.03 5.16 15.95
C LEU A 56 -18.45 6.36 15.08
N ALA A 57 -19.64 6.33 14.48
CA ALA A 57 -20.19 7.49 13.76
C ALA A 57 -20.30 8.72 14.67
N THR A 58 -20.13 9.91 14.10
CA THR A 58 -20.23 11.20 14.80
C THR A 58 -21.25 12.11 14.12
N ALA A 59 -21.45 13.32 14.64
CA ALA A 59 -22.28 14.33 13.98
C ALA A 59 -21.73 14.73 12.59
N GLU A 60 -20.41 14.78 12.42
CA GLU A 60 -19.78 15.09 11.13
C GLU A 60 -19.45 13.86 10.28
N THR A 61 -19.50 12.64 10.84
CA THR A 61 -19.06 11.42 10.16
C THR A 61 -20.13 10.33 10.19
N THR A 62 -20.60 9.94 9.00
CA THR A 62 -21.49 8.79 8.83
C THR A 62 -20.70 7.55 8.43
N ILE A 63 -20.88 6.45 9.14
CA ILE A 63 -20.38 5.14 8.70
C ILE A 63 -21.42 4.51 7.78
N VAL A 64 -21.08 4.36 6.50
CA VAL A 64 -21.99 3.86 5.45
C VAL A 64 -22.01 2.34 5.44
N SER A 65 -20.85 1.69 5.61
CA SER A 65 -20.78 0.23 5.65
C SER A 65 -19.60 -0.23 6.48
N VAL A 66 -19.75 -1.35 7.16
CA VAL A 66 -18.63 -2.07 7.80
C VAL A 66 -18.70 -3.54 7.45
N ARG A 67 -17.58 -4.13 7.03
CA ARG A 67 -17.51 -5.57 6.71
C ARG A 67 -16.16 -6.17 7.04
N ALA A 68 -16.16 -7.37 7.58
CA ALA A 68 -14.97 -8.21 7.64
C ALA A 68 -14.66 -8.74 6.24
N VAL A 69 -13.40 -8.64 5.83
CA VAL A 69 -12.88 -9.17 4.57
C VAL A 69 -11.93 -10.31 4.90
N PRO A 70 -12.22 -11.55 4.45
CA PRO A 70 -11.35 -12.69 4.73
C PRO A 70 -9.99 -12.54 4.05
N ALA A 71 -8.97 -13.21 4.59
CA ALA A 71 -7.64 -13.23 3.99
C ALA A 71 -7.67 -13.89 2.59
N ALA A 72 -7.04 -13.24 1.61
CA ALA A 72 -6.95 -13.72 0.23
C ALA A 72 -5.74 -13.08 -0.48
N GLU A 73 -5.11 -13.81 -1.41
CA GLU A 73 -4.01 -13.31 -2.25
C GLU A 73 -2.86 -12.63 -1.47
N GLY A 74 -2.57 -13.17 -0.28
CA GLY A 74 -1.56 -12.67 0.66
C GLY A 74 -1.97 -11.40 1.43
N VAL A 75 -3.14 -10.81 1.15
CA VAL A 75 -3.72 -9.74 1.97
C VAL A 75 -4.30 -10.37 3.23
N PRO A 76 -3.93 -9.91 4.44
CA PRO A 76 -4.50 -10.44 5.67
C PRO A 76 -5.98 -10.09 5.80
N GLU A 77 -6.67 -10.84 6.65
CA GLU A 77 -8.02 -10.47 7.09
C GLU A 77 -8.01 -9.04 7.63
N HIS A 78 -9.03 -8.26 7.25
CA HIS A 78 -9.17 -6.87 7.68
C HIS A 78 -10.63 -6.45 7.74
N CYS A 79 -10.90 -5.44 8.57
CA CYS A 79 -12.17 -4.73 8.59
C CYS A 79 -12.15 -3.61 7.56
N ARG A 80 -13.08 -3.63 6.61
CA ARG A 80 -13.24 -2.59 5.60
C ARG A 80 -14.45 -1.73 5.92
N VAL A 81 -14.18 -0.45 6.15
CA VAL A 81 -15.15 0.57 6.55
C VAL A 81 -15.28 1.57 5.41
N SER A 82 -16.50 1.89 5.00
CA SER A 82 -16.77 3.03 4.13
C SER A 82 -17.61 4.05 4.87
N GLY A 83 -17.32 5.32 4.65
CA GLY A 83 -18.02 6.40 5.33
C GLY A 83 -18.04 7.69 4.52
N LEU A 84 -18.68 8.68 5.13
CA LEU A 84 -18.84 10.03 4.62
C LEU A 84 -18.51 11.01 5.73
N ILE A 85 -17.56 11.91 5.49
CA ILE A 85 -17.38 13.13 6.25
C ILE A 85 -18.23 14.20 5.57
N GLN A 86 -19.12 14.82 6.35
CA GLN A 86 -20.07 15.81 5.84
C GLN A 86 -19.32 17.01 5.23
N PRO A 87 -19.83 17.59 4.12
CA PRO A 87 -21.05 17.19 3.43
C PRO A 87 -20.87 16.06 2.40
N GLU A 88 -19.67 15.87 1.84
CA GLU A 88 -19.51 15.07 0.61
C GLU A 88 -18.21 14.24 0.50
N ILE A 89 -17.34 14.27 1.51
CA ILE A 89 -16.04 13.58 1.45
C ILE A 89 -16.25 12.11 1.80
N ARG A 90 -16.25 11.25 0.79
CA ARG A 90 -16.24 9.80 1.02
C ARG A 90 -14.87 9.38 1.51
N PHE A 91 -14.84 8.40 2.40
CA PHE A 91 -13.60 7.77 2.81
C PHE A 91 -13.76 6.26 2.94
N GLU A 92 -12.62 5.59 2.92
CA GLU A 92 -12.49 4.19 3.23
C GLU A 92 -11.35 3.97 4.22
N LEU A 93 -11.60 3.15 5.23
CA LEU A 93 -10.59 2.61 6.13
C LEU A 93 -10.48 1.10 5.95
N ASN A 94 -9.26 0.57 6.03
CA ASN A 94 -8.99 -0.85 6.08
C ASN A 94 -8.10 -1.14 7.29
N LEU A 95 -8.65 -1.85 8.27
CA LEU A 95 -8.04 -2.09 9.57
C LEU A 95 -7.65 -3.58 9.65
N PRO A 96 -6.37 -3.94 9.58
CA PRO A 96 -5.97 -5.34 9.56
C PRO A 96 -6.22 -6.01 10.92
N ALA A 97 -6.55 -7.30 10.89
CA ALA A 97 -6.69 -8.11 12.10
C ALA A 97 -5.36 -8.27 12.87
N ASN A 98 -4.23 -8.09 12.18
CA ASN A 98 -2.90 -7.99 12.77
C ASN A 98 -2.28 -6.68 12.32
N TRP A 99 -2.04 -5.76 13.26
CA TRP A 99 -1.59 -4.41 12.98
C TRP A 99 -0.14 -4.18 13.44
N ASN A 100 0.66 -3.55 12.58
CA ASN A 100 2.05 -3.20 12.86
C ASN A 100 2.22 -1.86 13.57
N ARG A 101 1.12 -1.27 14.09
CA ARG A 101 1.06 0.04 14.74
C ARG A 101 1.36 1.24 13.82
N ARG A 102 1.33 1.05 12.51
CA ARG A 102 1.57 2.11 11.53
C ARG A 102 0.31 2.39 10.71
N PHE A 103 0.14 3.65 10.39
CA PHE A 103 -0.94 4.15 9.56
C PHE A 103 -0.40 4.57 8.19
N TYR A 104 -1.14 4.28 7.13
CA TYR A 104 -0.82 4.67 5.77
C TYR A 104 -2.06 5.30 5.12
N MET A 105 -1.92 6.51 4.60
CA MET A 105 -2.97 7.16 3.83
C MET A 105 -2.55 7.24 2.38
N HIS A 106 -3.34 6.66 1.48
CA HIS A 106 -3.17 6.84 0.06
C HIS A 106 -3.75 8.20 -0.35
N GLY A 107 -2.92 9.02 -0.99
CA GLY A 107 -3.33 10.31 -1.54
C GLY A 107 -4.11 10.17 -2.85
N ASN A 108 -4.46 11.31 -3.43
CA ASN A 108 -5.08 11.39 -4.76
C ASN A 108 -4.11 12.00 -5.78
N GLY A 109 -4.42 11.84 -7.07
CA GLY A 109 -3.72 12.48 -8.18
C GLY A 109 -4.72 13.02 -9.20
N GLY A 110 -4.29 13.97 -10.05
CA GLY A 110 -5.16 14.60 -11.04
C GLY A 110 -6.34 15.35 -10.40
N PHE A 111 -7.56 15.13 -10.91
CA PHE A 111 -8.78 15.78 -10.43
C PHE A 111 -9.48 15.04 -9.27
N ALA A 112 -8.92 13.94 -8.78
CA ALA A 112 -9.51 13.10 -7.72
C ALA A 112 -10.98 12.69 -8.03
N GLY A 113 -11.77 12.40 -6.99
CA GLY A 113 -13.19 12.04 -7.13
C GLY A 113 -13.45 10.58 -7.54
N GLU A 114 -12.42 9.74 -7.49
CA GLU A 114 -12.50 8.34 -7.89
C GLU A 114 -12.98 7.45 -6.74
N SER A 115 -13.75 6.41 -7.06
CA SER A 115 -14.15 5.43 -6.03
C SER A 115 -12.94 4.65 -5.51
N PRO A 116 -12.97 4.11 -4.27
CA PRO A 116 -11.92 3.23 -3.73
C PRO A 116 -11.60 1.96 -4.54
N GLU A 117 -12.43 1.63 -5.53
CA GLU A 117 -12.25 0.49 -6.44
C GLU A 117 -11.72 0.88 -7.82
N PHE A 118 -11.51 2.17 -8.07
CA PHE A 118 -11.05 2.65 -9.36
C PHE A 118 -9.55 2.38 -9.57
N GLY A 119 -9.20 1.95 -10.78
CA GLY A 119 -7.81 1.84 -11.23
C GLY A 119 -6.92 1.02 -10.30
N SER A 120 -5.80 1.60 -9.88
CA SER A 120 -4.78 0.94 -9.06
C SER A 120 -5.06 0.98 -7.55
N ARG A 121 -6.13 1.66 -7.10
CA ARG A 121 -6.43 1.86 -5.67
C ARG A 121 -6.59 0.55 -4.88
N PRO A 122 -7.25 -0.49 -5.41
CA PRO A 122 -7.32 -1.79 -4.72
C PRO A 122 -5.94 -2.42 -4.47
N MET A 123 -5.04 -2.31 -5.45
CA MET A 123 -3.68 -2.84 -5.34
C MET A 123 -2.85 -2.03 -4.34
N ILE A 124 -2.97 -0.71 -4.31
CA ILE A 124 -2.26 0.14 -3.34
C ILE A 124 -2.71 -0.20 -1.90
N ARG A 125 -4.03 -0.31 -1.68
CA ARG A 125 -4.61 -0.79 -0.43
C ARG A 125 -4.04 -2.16 -0.04
N ALA A 126 -4.05 -3.11 -0.97
CA ALA A 126 -3.55 -4.46 -0.75
C ALA A 126 -2.06 -4.47 -0.37
N ASN A 127 -1.22 -3.68 -1.06
CA ASN A 127 0.21 -3.61 -0.77
C ASN A 127 0.49 -3.08 0.64
N ALA A 128 -0.24 -2.06 1.09
CA ALA A 128 -0.10 -1.54 2.45
C ALA A 128 -0.59 -2.55 3.51
N LEU A 129 -1.72 -3.22 3.27
CA LEU A 129 -2.27 -4.25 4.17
C LEU A 129 -1.34 -5.46 4.29
N LYS A 130 -0.69 -5.89 3.20
CA LYS A 130 0.33 -6.94 3.21
C LYS A 130 1.50 -6.62 4.13
N GLN A 131 1.78 -5.34 4.34
CA GLN A 131 2.80 -4.86 5.28
C GLN A 131 2.25 -4.60 6.69
N GLY A 132 0.99 -4.93 6.98
CA GLY A 132 0.36 -4.80 8.29
C GLY A 132 -0.07 -3.38 8.68
N PHE A 133 -0.17 -2.45 7.73
CA PHE A 133 -0.61 -1.08 8.00
C PHE A 133 -2.13 -0.98 8.12
N ALA A 134 -2.59 -0.07 8.98
CA ALA A 134 -3.96 0.46 8.89
C ALA A 134 -4.01 1.47 7.74
N VAL A 135 -4.97 1.34 6.83
CA VAL A 135 -5.01 2.09 5.58
C VAL A 135 -6.20 3.03 5.52
N ALA A 136 -6.00 4.25 5.04
CA ALA A 136 -7.07 5.19 4.71
C ALA A 136 -6.95 5.71 3.27
N GLN A 137 -8.10 6.08 2.68
CA GLN A 137 -8.18 6.82 1.43
C GLN A 137 -9.50 7.61 1.36
N THR A 138 -9.54 8.64 0.52
CA THR A 138 -10.74 9.40 0.15
C THR A 138 -10.99 9.30 -1.34
#